data_AF-A0A482WR38-F1
#
_entry.id   AF-A0A482WR38-F1
#
_cell.length_a   1.000
_cell.length_b   1.000
_cell.length_c   1.000
_cell.angle_alpha   90.00
_cell.angle_beta   90.00
_cell.angle_gamma   90.00
#
_symmetry.space_group_name_H-M   'P 1'
#
loop_
_entity.id
_entity.type
_entity.pdbx_description
1 polymer ?
#
loop_
_entity_poly.entity_id
_entity_poly.type
_entity_poly.pdbx_seq_one_letter_code
_entity_poly.pdbx_strand_id
1 'polypeptide(L)'
;MEKVGLSSLWEHRDQNTKNLLEEALTVMRRRAVEIRPLDLRRAFVDYDKWSNYRNKFDRQISETRRNGHVAEHQLQSVLESHDIHLTKKQFWALKQRYTDDLGFYYFPLLQDIGLEIVDEPLGGIDRQRSSGSLPGKVYKAQEWIF
;
A
#
# COMPACT_ATOMS: atom_id res chain seq x y z
N MET A 1 -3.40 -1.76 19.74
CA MET A 1 -2.44 -2.53 18.92
C MET A 1 -1.14 -1.75 18.90
N GLU A 2 -0.13 -2.23 19.63
CA GLU A 2 1.22 -1.65 19.59
C GLU A 2 1.77 -1.73 18.17
N LYS A 3 2.42 -0.65 17.72
CA LYS A 3 3.10 -0.54 16.43
C LYS A 3 4.31 -1.48 16.42
N VAL A 4 4.08 -2.75 16.12
CA VAL A 4 5.13 -3.77 16.06
C VAL A 4 6.19 -3.32 15.05
N GLY A 5 7.44 -3.17 15.50
CA GLY A 5 8.63 -2.93 14.68
C GLY A 5 8.97 -1.48 14.31
N LEU A 6 8.01 -0.54 14.36
CA LEU A 6 8.14 0.72 13.61
C LEU A 6 8.24 2.00 14.46
N SER A 7 7.97 2.00 15.77
CA SER A 7 7.79 3.27 16.52
C SER A 7 9.06 3.85 17.15
N SER A 8 9.79 3.07 17.95
CA SER A 8 10.80 3.64 18.86
C SER A 8 12.06 4.13 18.13
N LEU A 9 12.60 3.37 17.19
CA LEU A 9 13.80 3.77 16.44
C LEU A 9 13.52 4.89 15.45
N TRP A 10 12.29 4.96 14.92
CA TRP A 10 11.89 6.05 14.01
C TRP A 10 11.76 7.39 14.74
N GLU A 11 11.21 7.37 15.95
CA GLU A 11 11.04 8.58 16.79
C GLU A 11 12.38 9.30 17.04
N HIS A 12 13.48 8.56 17.12
CA HIS A 12 14.83 9.09 17.34
C HIS A 12 15.61 9.40 16.05
N ARG A 13 15.02 9.21 14.86
CA ARG A 13 15.67 9.61 13.60
C ARG A 13 15.83 11.12 13.52
N ASP A 14 16.90 11.53 12.86
CA ASP A 14 17.19 12.94 12.61
C ASP A 14 16.08 13.59 11.77
N GLN A 15 15.93 14.90 11.96
CA GLN A 15 14.86 15.65 11.31
C GLN A 15 14.95 15.60 9.77
N ASN A 16 16.16 15.53 9.21
CA ASN A 16 16.35 15.46 7.77
C ASN A 16 15.82 14.12 7.21
N THR A 17 16.06 12.99 7.87
CA THR A 17 15.48 11.70 7.50
C THR A 17 13.95 11.71 7.57
N LYS A 18 13.38 12.34 8.60
CA LYS A 18 11.91 12.48 8.72
C LYS A 18 11.32 13.36 7.61
N ASN A 19 11.98 14.45 7.26
CA ASN A 19 11.55 15.32 6.15
C ASN A 19 11.59 14.58 4.81
N LEU A 20 12.65 13.81 4.55
CA LEU A 20 12.77 12.98 3.34
C LEU A 20 11.65 11.94 3.23
N LEU A 21 11.21 11.35 4.36
CA LEU A 21 10.06 10.47 4.36
C LEU A 21 8.78 11.22 3.99
N GLU A 22 8.51 12.38 4.60
CA GLU A 22 7.28 13.13 4.31
C GLU A 22 7.23 13.64 2.87
N GLU A 23 8.37 14.04 2.30
CA GLU A 23 8.47 14.34 0.87
C GLU A 23 8.10 13.13 0.01
N ALA A 24 8.63 11.94 0.35
CA ALA A 24 8.31 10.70 -0.35
C ALA A 24 6.81 10.38 -0.27
N LEU A 25 6.22 10.45 0.94
CA LEU A 25 4.80 10.22 1.15
C LEU A 25 3.94 11.24 0.42
N THR A 26 4.37 12.49 0.31
CA THR A 26 3.67 13.53 -0.45
C THR A 26 3.62 13.20 -1.94
N VAL A 27 4.74 12.76 -2.53
CA VAL A 27 4.79 12.29 -3.93
C VAL A 27 3.84 11.10 -4.12
N MET A 28 3.87 10.13 -3.20
CA MET A 28 3.02 8.94 -3.26
C MET A 28 1.53 9.28 -3.10
N ARG A 29 1.16 10.16 -2.16
CA ARG A 29 -0.23 10.62 -1.95
C ARG A 29 -0.75 11.34 -3.19
N ARG A 30 0.03 12.26 -3.75
CA ARG A 30 -0.34 12.96 -4.99
C ARG A 30 -0.62 11.96 -6.11
N ARG A 31 0.28 10.99 -6.30
CA ARG A 31 0.12 9.99 -7.34
C ARG A 31 -1.05 9.04 -7.06
N ALA A 32 -1.29 8.69 -5.80
CA ALA A 32 -2.41 7.86 -5.36
C ALA A 32 -3.79 8.47 -5.69
N VAL A 33 -3.89 9.80 -5.77
CA VAL A 33 -5.11 10.51 -6.23
C VAL A 33 -5.27 10.44 -7.75
N GLU A 34 -4.16 10.45 -8.49
CA GLU A 34 -4.16 10.41 -9.97
C GLU A 34 -4.38 9.01 -10.54
N ILE A 35 -3.92 7.97 -9.84
CA ILE A 35 -4.16 6.56 -10.18
C ILE A 35 -5.45 6.10 -9.51
N ARG A 36 -6.10 5.04 -10.04
CA ARG A 36 -7.19 4.41 -9.27
C ARG A 36 -6.59 3.82 -7.99
N PRO A 37 -7.06 4.21 -6.79
CA PRO A 37 -6.58 3.72 -5.49
C PRO A 37 -6.39 2.19 -5.40
N LEU A 38 -7.28 1.44 -6.07
CA LEU A 38 -7.27 -0.01 -6.12
C LEU A 38 -6.06 -0.59 -6.88
N ASP A 39 -5.48 0.12 -7.84
CA ASP A 39 -4.44 -0.40 -8.72
C ASP A 39 -3.09 -0.50 -7.97
N LEU A 40 -2.68 0.55 -7.24
CA LEU A 40 -1.46 0.54 -6.43
C LEU A 40 -1.52 -0.53 -5.32
N ARG A 41 -2.68 -0.63 -4.65
CA ARG A 41 -2.93 -1.65 -3.64
C ARG A 41 -2.81 -3.06 -4.22
N ARG A 42 -3.41 -3.31 -5.39
CA ARG A 42 -3.35 -4.62 -6.06
C ARG A 42 -1.92 -5.00 -6.42
N ALA A 43 -1.12 -4.05 -6.87
CA ALA A 43 0.28 -4.29 -7.20
C ALA A 43 1.07 -4.85 -6.01
N PHE A 44 0.94 -4.24 -4.82
CA PHE A 44 1.57 -4.78 -3.60
C PHE A 44 1.03 -6.17 -3.24
N VAL A 45 -0.28 -6.37 -3.32
CA VAL A 45 -0.92 -7.66 -3.01
C VAL A 45 -0.44 -8.76 -3.94
N ASP A 46 -0.22 -8.48 -5.22
CA ASP A 46 0.23 -9.47 -6.20
C ASP A 46 1.69 -9.90 -5.94
N TYR A 47 2.53 -9.00 -5.45
CA TYR A 47 3.88 -9.35 -5.00
C TYR A 47 3.89 -10.09 -3.65
N ASP A 48 3.07 -9.69 -2.68
CA ASP A 48 2.94 -10.35 -1.36
C ASP A 48 2.47 -11.81 -1.49
N LYS A 49 1.47 -12.06 -2.35
CA LYS A 49 1.00 -13.41 -2.70
C LYS A 49 2.15 -14.31 -3.17
N TRP A 50 3.16 -13.75 -3.83
CA TRP A 50 4.29 -14.51 -4.36
C TRP A 50 5.40 -14.79 -3.35
N SER A 51 5.45 -14.07 -2.23
CA SER A 51 6.44 -14.31 -1.17
C SER A 51 6.16 -15.57 -0.34
N ASN A 52 4.93 -16.09 -0.37
CA ASN A 52 4.49 -17.24 0.43
C ASN A 52 4.72 -18.61 -0.23
N TYR A 53 5.33 -18.68 -1.42
CA TYR A 53 5.66 -19.94 -2.07
C TYR A 53 6.93 -20.58 -1.49
N ARG A 54 6.83 -21.11 -0.28
CA ARG A 54 7.90 -21.97 0.27
C ARG A 54 7.79 -23.42 -0.24
N ASN A 55 6.60 -23.87 -0.66
CA ASN A 55 6.36 -25.20 -1.22
C ASN A 55 5.20 -25.23 -2.24
N LYS A 56 5.37 -25.97 -3.36
CA LYS A 56 4.40 -26.12 -4.46
C LYS A 56 3.08 -26.80 -4.06
N PHE A 57 3.04 -27.45 -2.88
CA PHE A 57 1.90 -28.22 -2.38
C PHE A 57 0.87 -27.41 -1.58
N ASP A 58 1.17 -26.18 -1.16
CA ASP A 58 0.28 -25.34 -0.32
C ASP A 58 -0.51 -24.28 -1.10
N ARG A 59 -0.68 -24.48 -2.42
CA ARG A 59 -1.32 -23.51 -3.32
C ARG A 59 -2.75 -23.15 -2.88
N GLN A 60 -3.44 -24.04 -2.17
CA GLN A 60 -4.82 -23.87 -1.70
C GLN A 60 -4.92 -23.07 -0.39
N ILE A 61 -3.85 -23.00 0.43
CA ILE A 61 -3.81 -22.19 1.66
C ILE A 61 -3.29 -20.77 1.35
N SER A 62 -2.47 -20.65 0.31
CA SER A 62 -1.79 -19.41 -0.12
C SER A 62 -2.71 -18.24 -0.49
N GLU A 63 -3.96 -18.48 -0.91
CA GLU A 63 -4.89 -17.39 -1.24
C GLU A 63 -5.28 -16.54 -0.03
N THR A 64 -5.04 -17.06 1.19
CA THR A 64 -5.52 -16.46 2.45
C THR A 64 -4.44 -15.81 3.30
N ARG A 65 -3.15 -16.12 3.09
CA ARG A 65 -2.06 -15.57 3.92
C ARG A 65 -1.31 -14.48 3.16
N ARG A 66 -1.71 -13.23 3.42
CA ARG A 66 -0.92 -12.03 3.13
C ARG A 66 -0.18 -11.69 4.41
N ASN A 67 1.14 -11.56 4.34
CA ASN A 67 1.90 -11.11 5.51
C ASN A 67 2.16 -9.61 5.47
N GLY A 68 1.80 -8.92 4.38
CA GLY A 68 1.98 -7.49 4.24
C GLY A 68 3.39 -7.06 3.84
N HIS A 69 4.26 -8.00 3.44
CA HIS A 69 5.67 -7.71 3.13
C HIS A 69 5.98 -7.97 1.66
N VAL A 70 6.85 -7.12 1.11
CA VAL A 70 7.44 -7.29 -0.22
C VAL A 70 8.95 -7.08 -0.15
N ALA A 71 9.69 -7.67 -1.08
CA ALA A 71 11.12 -7.44 -1.20
C ALA A 71 11.40 -6.04 -1.77
N GLU A 72 12.60 -5.49 -1.52
CA GLU A 72 12.98 -4.15 -1.98
C GLU A 72 12.85 -3.96 -3.49
N HIS A 73 13.27 -4.95 -4.29
CA HIS A 73 13.14 -4.90 -5.75
C HIS A 73 11.68 -4.94 -6.23
N GLN A 74 10.79 -5.57 -5.45
CA GLN A 74 9.35 -5.58 -5.72
C GLN A 74 8.74 -4.22 -5.40
N LEU A 75 9.10 -3.61 -4.26
CA LEU A 75 8.74 -2.22 -3.96
C LEU A 75 9.16 -1.30 -5.10
N GLN A 76 10.42 -1.38 -5.55
CA GLN A 76 10.91 -0.55 -6.65
C GLN A 76 10.08 -0.75 -7.94
N SER A 77 9.77 -2.01 -8.27
CA SER A 77 8.94 -2.35 -9.43
C SER A 77 7.51 -1.76 -9.32
N VAL A 78 6.91 -1.77 -8.13
CA VAL A 78 5.60 -1.14 -7.88
C VAL A 78 5.67 0.37 -8.11
N LEU A 79 6.69 1.05 -7.55
CA LEU A 79 6.83 2.50 -7.71
C LEU A 79 7.02 2.89 -9.18
N GLU A 80 7.92 2.21 -9.90
CA GLU A 80 8.21 2.47 -11.31
C GLU A 80 6.99 2.22 -12.21
N SER A 81 6.27 1.11 -12.00
CA SER A 81 5.06 0.78 -12.79
C SER A 81 3.89 1.76 -12.58
N HIS A 82 3.90 2.52 -11.49
CA HIS A 82 2.88 3.53 -11.17
C HIS A 82 3.38 4.97 -11.38
N ASP A 83 4.53 5.14 -12.02
CA ASP A 83 5.14 6.45 -12.30
C ASP A 83 5.42 7.25 -11.01
N ILE A 84 5.78 6.56 -9.94
CA ILE A 84 6.17 7.15 -8.66
C ILE A 84 7.69 7.25 -8.62
N HIS A 85 8.22 8.44 -8.84
CA HIS A 85 9.66 8.70 -8.85
C HIS A 85 10.11 9.30 -7.52
N LEU A 86 10.88 8.53 -6.76
CA LEU A 86 11.53 8.98 -5.53
C LEU A 86 13.03 9.18 -5.76
N THR A 87 13.61 10.19 -5.13
CA THR A 87 15.08 10.27 -5.06
C THR A 87 15.64 9.10 -4.25
N LYS A 88 16.92 8.75 -4.46
CA LYS A 88 17.59 7.70 -3.67
C LYS A 88 17.48 7.93 -2.16
N LYS A 89 17.52 9.19 -1.71
CA LYS A 89 17.41 9.58 -0.29
C LYS A 89 15.98 9.39 0.25
N GLN A 90 14.97 9.78 -0.53
CA GLN A 90 13.57 9.57 -0.20
C GLN A 90 13.23 8.08 -0.14
N PHE A 91 13.67 7.29 -1.13
CA PHE A 91 13.51 5.84 -1.12
C PHE A 91 14.20 5.20 0.09
N TRP A 92 15.42 5.63 0.42
CA TRP A 92 16.12 5.17 1.62
C TRP A 92 15.34 5.49 2.91
N ALA A 93 14.82 6.71 3.06
CA ALA A 93 14.02 7.09 4.23
C ALA A 93 12.74 6.25 4.35
N LEU A 94 12.09 5.96 3.23
CA LEU A 94 10.92 5.09 3.15
C LEU A 94 11.26 3.66 3.62
N LYS A 95 12.40 3.10 3.20
CA LYS A 95 12.88 1.80 3.71
C LYS A 95 13.17 1.84 5.21
N GLN A 96 13.88 2.87 5.68
CA GLN A 96 14.16 3.02 7.12
C GLN A 96 12.87 3.09 7.95
N ARG A 97 11.80 3.62 7.37
CA ARG A 97 10.51 3.76 8.05
C ARG A 97 9.73 2.46 8.11
N TYR A 98 9.69 1.66 7.05
CA TYR A 98 8.73 0.55 6.88
C TYR A 98 9.37 -0.83 6.64
N THR A 99 10.70 -0.95 6.68
CA THR A 99 11.36 -2.26 6.55
C THR A 99 11.64 -2.87 7.92
N ASP A 100 11.29 -4.14 8.07
CA ASP A 100 11.65 -4.99 9.20
C ASP A 100 12.39 -6.27 8.72
N ASP A 101 12.55 -7.25 9.61
CA ASP A 101 13.26 -8.51 9.32
C ASP A 101 12.57 -9.37 8.23
N LEU A 102 11.30 -9.13 7.94
CA LEU A 102 10.52 -9.85 6.91
C LEU A 102 10.55 -9.14 5.56
N GLY A 103 10.92 -7.85 5.53
CA GLY A 103 11.02 -7.06 4.31
C GLY A 103 10.30 -5.72 4.44
N PHE A 104 9.85 -5.17 3.32
CA PHE A 104 9.14 -3.91 3.31
C PHE A 104 7.66 -4.10 3.65
N TYR A 105 7.24 -3.62 4.81
CA TYR A 105 5.88 -3.74 5.32
C TYR A 105 4.97 -2.66 4.72
N TYR A 106 4.20 -3.02 3.68
CA TYR A 106 3.45 -2.03 2.88
C TYR A 106 2.08 -1.64 3.46
N PHE A 107 1.51 -2.40 4.40
CA PHE A 107 0.24 -2.03 5.03
C PHE A 107 0.26 -0.65 5.70
N PRO A 108 1.21 -0.32 6.60
CA PRO A 108 1.28 1.01 7.20
C PRO A 108 1.59 2.10 6.19
N LEU A 109 2.37 1.80 5.14
CA LEU A 109 2.59 2.74 4.04
C LEU A 109 1.26 3.10 3.36
N LEU A 110 0.45 2.10 3.00
CA LEU A 110 -0.85 2.32 2.35
C LEU A 110 -1.78 3.16 3.23
N GLN A 111 -1.77 2.94 4.55
CA GLN A 111 -2.51 3.77 5.50
C GLN A 111 -2.00 5.22 5.50
N ASP A 112 -0.68 5.42 5.60
CA ASP A 112 -0.06 6.74 5.66
C ASP A 112 -0.28 7.56 4.36
N ILE A 113 -0.55 6.91 3.22
CA ILE A 113 -0.91 7.58 1.96
C ILE A 113 -2.42 7.66 1.70
N GLY A 114 -3.26 7.27 2.67
CA GLY A 114 -4.72 7.40 2.59
C GLY A 114 -5.43 6.32 1.78
N LEU A 115 -4.76 5.18 1.53
CA LEU A 115 -5.31 4.02 0.82
C LEU A 115 -5.78 2.92 1.79
N GLU A 116 -6.32 3.32 2.94
CA GLU A 116 -6.78 2.39 3.97
C GLU A 116 -7.75 1.35 3.40
N ILE A 117 -7.64 0.12 3.91
CA ILE A 117 -8.58 -0.94 3.62
C ILE A 117 -9.87 -0.62 4.36
N VAL A 118 -10.74 0.18 3.76
CA VAL A 118 -12.17 0.11 4.08
C VAL A 118 -12.60 -1.26 3.56
N ASP A 119 -13.21 -2.09 4.41
CA ASP A 119 -13.70 -3.43 4.09
C ASP A 119 -14.71 -3.41 2.92
N GLU A 120 -14.19 -3.27 1.71
CA GLU A 120 -14.93 -3.51 0.48
C GLU A 120 -14.72 -4.99 0.17
N PRO A 121 -15.79 -5.82 0.20
CA PRO A 121 -15.65 -7.24 -0.04
C PRO A 121 -15.02 -7.42 -1.42
N LEU A 122 -13.89 -8.12 -1.48
CA LEU A 122 -13.18 -8.51 -2.70
C LEU A 122 -13.96 -9.59 -3.48
N GLY A 123 -15.29 -9.46 -3.58
CA GLY A 123 -16.19 -10.35 -4.27
C GLY A 123 -17.20 -9.53 -5.06
N GLY A 124 -16.91 -9.28 -6.33
CA GLY A 124 -17.82 -8.58 -7.22
C GLY A 124 -17.16 -8.07 -8.48
N ILE A 125 -16.47 -8.95 -9.20
CA ILE A 125 -16.22 -8.70 -10.62
C ILE A 125 -17.60 -8.65 -11.27
N ASP A 126 -17.87 -7.49 -11.86
CA ASP A 126 -18.99 -7.14 -12.71
C ASP A 126 -19.43 -8.31 -13.61
N ARG A 127 -20.53 -8.96 -13.21
CA ARG A 127 -21.36 -9.83 -14.05
C ARG A 127 -22.80 -9.67 -13.61
N GLN A 128 -23.49 -8.67 -14.14
CA GLN A 128 -24.75 -8.88 -14.88
C GLN A 128 -25.33 -7.54 -15.37
N ARG A 129 -25.43 -7.42 -16.70
CA ARG A 129 -26.56 -6.72 -17.32
C ARG A 129 -27.85 -7.35 -16.79
N SER A 130 -28.77 -6.53 -16.27
CA SER A 130 -30.17 -6.38 -16.69
C SER A 130 -31.08 -5.98 -15.53
N SER A 131 -31.82 -4.89 -15.77
CA SER A 131 -33.12 -4.51 -15.18
C SER A 131 -33.26 -4.25 -13.67
N GLY A 132 -33.60 -3.00 -13.34
CA GLY A 132 -34.57 -2.71 -12.28
C GLY A 132 -34.13 -1.72 -11.20
N SER A 133 -34.59 -0.47 -11.33
CA SER A 133 -34.91 0.52 -10.28
C SER A 133 -33.88 0.92 -9.21
N LEU A 134 -33.66 2.25 -9.12
CA LEU A 134 -32.85 2.98 -8.13
C LEU A 134 -33.39 2.80 -6.68
N PRO A 135 -32.58 3.12 -5.64
CA PRO A 135 -32.43 4.52 -5.23
C PRO A 135 -30.95 4.94 -5.13
N GLY A 136 -30.65 6.13 -5.66
CA GLY A 136 -29.32 6.74 -5.62
C GLY A 136 -28.78 6.85 -4.19
N LYS A 137 -27.57 6.31 -3.98
CA LYS A 137 -26.76 6.64 -2.80
C LYS A 137 -25.86 7.79 -3.16
N VAL A 138 -26.06 8.90 -2.46
CA VAL A 138 -25.25 10.11 -2.52
C VAL A 138 -23.84 9.76 -2.02
N TYR A 139 -22.84 9.94 -2.87
CA TYR A 139 -21.43 9.88 -2.47
C TYR A 139 -21.13 11.16 -1.67
N LYS A 140 -20.71 11.04 -0.41
CA LYS A 140 -20.04 12.15 0.29
C LYS A 140 -18.59 12.17 -0.17
N ALA A 141 -18.23 13.12 -1.02
CA ALA A 141 -16.85 13.54 -1.15
C ALA A 141 -16.41 14.15 0.20
N GLN A 142 -15.37 13.62 0.82
CA GLN A 142 -14.66 14.35 1.86
C GLN A 142 -13.93 15.50 1.18
N GLU A 143 -14.48 16.70 1.32
CA GLU A 143 -13.83 17.94 0.92
C GLU A 143 -12.60 18.16 1.79
N TRP A 144 -11.43 18.11 1.18
CA TRP A 144 -10.19 18.59 1.80
C TRP A 144 -10.12 20.10 1.53
N ILE A 145 -10.36 20.90 2.57
CA ILE A 145 -10.11 22.34 2.55
C ILE A 145 -8.60 22.53 2.74
N PHE A 146 -7.97 23.22 1.78
CA PHE A 146 -6.54 23.60 1.77
C PHE A 146 -6.19 24.60 2.87
#